data_AF-A0A4U8SZY2-F1
#
_entry.id   AF-A0A4U8SZY2-F1
#
_cell.length_a   1.000
_cell.length_b   1.000
_cell.length_c   1.000
_cell.angle_alpha   90.00
_cell.angle_beta   90.00
_cell.angle_gamma   90.00
#
_symmetry.space_group_name_H-M   'P 1'
#
loop_
_entity.id
_entity.type
_entity.pdbx_description
1 polymer ?
#
loop_
_entity_poly.entity_id
_entity_poly.type
_entity_poly.pdbx_seq_one_letter_code
_entity_poly.pdbx_strand_id
1 'polypeptide(L)'
;MNELESIGEPLYNDKNDKNLIIEKPSYNAESQRLFINKSLYFDKVDSRVWEYKIGGYQVLDKYLKSHKGEAIDFTYFQKIIQTLHKSLEIESRIATIELI
;
A
#
# COMPACT_ATOMS: atom_id res chain seq x y z
N MET A 1 13.81 9.41 -12.64
CA MET A 1 12.48 9.06 -12.09
C MET A 1 12.60 9.13 -10.58
N ASN A 2 11.73 9.85 -9.90
CA ASN A 2 11.78 9.95 -8.43
C ASN A 2 11.42 8.58 -7.85
N GLU A 3 12.23 8.00 -6.96
CA GLU A 3 11.95 6.66 -6.39
C GLU A 3 10.54 6.56 -5.77
N LEU A 4 10.09 7.66 -5.15
CA LEU A 4 8.77 7.79 -4.53
C LEU A 4 7.62 7.59 -5.52
N GLU A 5 7.76 8.03 -6.77
CA GLU A 5 6.70 7.92 -7.79
C GLU A 5 6.42 6.45 -8.17
N SER A 6 7.40 5.56 -7.96
CA SER A 6 7.27 4.13 -8.27
C SER A 6 6.70 3.28 -7.13
N ILE A 7 6.59 3.84 -5.92
CA ILE A 7 6.02 3.14 -4.76
C ILE A 7 4.50 3.06 -4.94
N GLY A 8 3.96 1.85 -4.78
CA GLY A 8 2.54 1.60 -4.96
C GLY A 8 2.10 1.73 -6.41
N GLU A 9 2.95 1.40 -7.38
CA GLU A 9 2.52 1.33 -8.78
C GLU A 9 1.53 0.16 -8.96
N PRO A 10 0.36 0.39 -9.59
CA PRO A 10 -0.61 -0.67 -9.84
C PRO A 10 -0.19 -1.53 -11.04
N LEU A 11 -0.01 -2.83 -10.81
CA LEU A 11 0.39 -3.83 -11.79
C LEU A 11 -0.53 -5.05 -11.76
N TYR A 12 -0.43 -5.89 -12.78
CA TYR A 12 -1.24 -7.09 -12.94
C TYR A 12 -0.34 -8.32 -13.13
N ASN A 13 -0.74 -9.45 -12.53
CA ASN A 13 -0.11 -10.74 -12.83
C ASN A 13 -0.42 -11.18 -14.26
N ASP A 14 -1.68 -11.02 -14.70
CA ASP A 14 -2.12 -11.20 -16.07
C ASP A 14 -2.51 -9.86 -16.67
N LYS A 15 -1.80 -9.40 -17.70
CA LYS A 15 -2.07 -8.12 -18.38
C LYS A 15 -3.44 -8.06 -19.06
N ASN A 16 -4.08 -9.22 -19.28
CA ASN A 16 -5.44 -9.30 -19.84
C ASN A 16 -6.52 -9.26 -18.77
N ASP A 17 -6.19 -9.57 -17.51
CA ASP A 17 -7.13 -9.46 -16.38
C ASP A 17 -7.17 -8.01 -15.90
N LYS A 18 -8.19 -7.28 -16.34
CA LYS A 18 -8.45 -5.88 -15.94
C LYS A 18 -9.48 -5.79 -14.81
N ASN A 19 -9.56 -6.79 -13.94
CA ASN A 19 -10.45 -6.74 -12.79
C ASN A 19 -10.00 -5.64 -11.81
N LEU A 20 -10.76 -4.54 -11.78
CA LEU A 20 -10.54 -3.41 -10.89
C LEU A 20 -11.23 -3.57 -9.52
N ILE A 21 -12.03 -4.64 -9.36
CA ILE A 21 -12.85 -4.82 -8.16
C ILE A 21 -11.97 -5.26 -6.99
N ILE A 22 -12.16 -4.57 -5.87
CA ILE A 22 -11.54 -4.92 -4.59
C ILE A 22 -12.25 -6.15 -4.04
N GLU A 23 -11.53 -7.26 -3.86
CA GLU A 23 -12.09 -8.52 -3.41
C GLU A 23 -11.57 -8.88 -2.00
N LYS A 24 -10.42 -9.53 -1.95
CA LYS A 24 -9.78 -9.95 -0.70
C LYS A 24 -8.34 -9.47 -0.74
N PRO A 25 -7.96 -8.52 0.12
CA PRO A 25 -6.58 -8.07 0.15
C PRO A 25 -5.66 -9.20 0.62
N SER A 26 -4.48 -9.29 0.03
CA SER A 26 -3.41 -10.17 0.49
C SER A 26 -2.06 -9.53 0.23
N TYR A 27 -1.12 -9.72 1.15
CA TYR A 27 0.21 -9.15 1.06
C TYR A 27 1.26 -10.26 0.96
N ASN A 28 2.20 -10.12 0.02
CA ASN A 28 3.36 -10.98 -0.12
C ASN A 28 4.60 -10.20 0.33
N ALA A 29 5.16 -10.55 1.47
CA ALA A 29 6.29 -9.85 2.07
C ALA A 29 7.60 -10.03 1.30
N GLU A 30 7.82 -11.19 0.68
CA GLU A 30 9.03 -11.49 -0.09
C GLU A 30 9.15 -10.61 -1.34
N SER A 31 8.03 -10.39 -2.02
CA SER A 31 7.94 -9.56 -3.24
C SER A 31 7.50 -8.12 -2.98
N GLN A 32 7.11 -7.78 -1.75
CA GLN A 32 6.56 -6.46 -1.37
C GLN A 32 5.34 -6.06 -2.21
N ARG A 33 4.44 -7.01 -2.44
CA ARG A 33 3.24 -6.84 -3.27
C ARG A 33 1.97 -6.88 -2.44
N LEU A 34 1.16 -5.82 -2.57
CA LEU A 34 -0.17 -5.73 -1.97
C LEU A 34 -1.24 -6.00 -3.04
N PHE A 35 -1.82 -7.19 -3.01
CA PHE A 35 -2.93 -7.58 -3.87
C PHE A 35 -4.25 -7.06 -3.33
N ILE A 36 -5.11 -6.57 -4.23
CA ILE A 36 -6.52 -6.25 -3.91
C ILE A 36 -7.47 -7.35 -4.41
N ASN A 37 -7.03 -8.13 -5.39
CA ASN A 37 -7.66 -9.33 -5.93
C ASN A 37 -6.58 -10.29 -6.48
N LYS A 38 -6.95 -11.33 -7.22
CA LYS A 38 -6.02 -12.38 -7.69
C LYS A 38 -4.95 -11.89 -8.67
N SER A 39 -5.20 -10.83 -9.43
CA SER A 39 -4.30 -10.34 -10.47
C SER A 39 -3.71 -8.98 -10.15
N LEU A 40 -4.53 -8.03 -9.68
CA LEU A 40 -4.16 -6.65 -9.47
C LEU A 40 -3.48 -6.44 -8.11
N TYR A 41 -2.28 -5.86 -8.14
CA TYR A 41 -1.49 -5.53 -6.97
C TYR A 41 -0.81 -4.18 -7.08
N PHE A 42 -0.41 -3.64 -5.93
CA PHE A 42 0.44 -2.48 -5.79
C PHE A 42 1.85 -2.96 -5.44
N ASP A 43 2.84 -2.58 -6.26
CA ASP A 43 4.22 -3.03 -6.13
C ASP A 43 5.05 -2.13 -5.19
N LYS A 44 6.15 -2.67 -4.65
CA LYS A 44 7.09 -1.95 -3.75
C LYS A 44 6.42 -1.38 -2.50
N VAL A 45 5.46 -2.12 -1.94
CA VAL A 45 4.84 -1.78 -0.66
C VAL A 45 5.65 -2.45 0.45
N ASP A 46 6.51 -1.69 1.14
CA ASP A 46 7.30 -2.16 2.29
C ASP A 46 6.38 -2.79 3.36
N SER A 47 6.85 -3.82 4.07
CA SER A 47 6.04 -4.50 5.10
C SER A 47 5.61 -3.55 6.21
N ARG A 48 6.43 -2.56 6.57
CA ARG A 48 6.08 -1.54 7.56
C ARG A 48 4.96 -0.63 7.07
N VAL A 49 4.87 -0.37 5.76
CA VAL A 49 3.76 0.37 5.16
C VAL A 49 2.48 -0.47 5.20
N TRP A 50 2.57 -1.75 4.86
CA TRP A 50 1.44 -2.68 4.98
C TRP A 50 0.93 -2.78 6.42
N GLU A 51 1.84 -2.93 7.38
CA GLU A 51 1.55 -3.10 8.81
C GLU A 51 1.26 -1.80 9.54
N TYR A 52 1.33 -0.64 8.86
CA TYR A 52 1.14 0.67 9.49
C TYR A 52 -0.26 0.80 10.12
N LYS A 53 -0.30 1.22 11.38
CA LYS A 53 -1.53 1.34 12.17
C LYS A 53 -1.76 2.76 12.66
N ILE A 54 -3.02 3.17 12.63
CA ILE A 54 -3.52 4.35 13.34
C ILE A 54 -4.60 3.86 14.30
N GLY A 55 -4.32 4.00 15.61
CA GLY A 55 -5.11 3.31 16.64
C GLY A 55 -5.05 1.79 16.46
N GLY A 56 -6.21 1.12 16.58
CA GLY A 56 -6.30 -0.34 16.41
C GLY A 56 -6.38 -0.83 14.96
N TYR A 57 -6.39 0.08 13.97
CA TYR A 57 -6.62 -0.28 12.57
C TYR A 57 -5.35 -0.23 11.74
N GLN A 58 -5.09 -1.31 10.99
CA GLN A 58 -4.11 -1.32 9.91
C GLN A 58 -4.70 -0.58 8.70
N VAL A 59 -4.04 0.51 8.28
CA VAL A 59 -4.65 1.53 7.41
C VAL A 59 -5.05 0.96 6.04
N LEU A 60 -4.10 0.30 5.35
CA LEU A 60 -4.34 -0.23 4.01
C LEU A 60 -5.36 -1.38 4.00
N ASP A 61 -5.24 -2.32 4.95
CA ASP A 61 -6.20 -3.43 5.10
C ASP A 61 -7.61 -2.92 5.40
N LYS A 62 -7.74 -1.96 6.33
CA LYS A 62 -9.03 -1.38 6.69
C LYS A 62 -9.67 -0.66 5.49
N TYR A 63 -8.89 0.09 4.71
CA TYR A 63 -9.38 0.75 3.50
C TYR A 63 -9.93 -0.27 2.51
N LEU A 64 -9.12 -1.28 2.12
CA LEU A 64 -9.51 -2.29 1.13
C LEU A 64 -10.73 -3.10 1.59
N LYS A 65 -10.82 -3.45 2.87
CA LYS A 65 -11.99 -4.16 3.41
C LYS A 65 -13.27 -3.31 3.40
N SER A 66 -13.14 -2.00 3.62
CA SER A 66 -14.31 -1.10 3.69
C SER A 66 -14.89 -0.77 2.31
N HIS A 67 -14.07 -0.88 1.25
CA HIS A 67 -14.47 -0.65 -0.15
C HIS A 67 -14.59 -1.97 -0.93
N LYS A 68 -14.78 -3.10 -0.25
CA LYS A 68 -14.92 -4.40 -0.90
C LYS A 68 -16.12 -4.40 -1.86
N GLY A 69 -15.89 -4.82 -3.10
CA GLY A 69 -16.90 -4.82 -4.17
C GLY A 69 -16.89 -3.55 -5.03
N GLU A 70 -16.13 -2.53 -4.65
CA GLU A 70 -15.97 -1.31 -5.42
C GLU A 70 -14.75 -1.42 -6.36
N ALA A 71 -14.76 -0.63 -7.44
CA ALA A 71 -13.59 -0.47 -8.28
C ALA A 71 -12.55 0.42 -7.58
N ILE A 72 -11.28 0.01 -7.58
CA ILE A 72 -10.20 0.78 -6.96
C ILE A 72 -9.92 2.08 -7.74
N ASP A 73 -9.75 3.19 -7.02
CA ASP A 73 -9.09 4.38 -7.55
C ASP A 73 -7.58 4.24 -7.35
N PHE A 74 -6.86 3.95 -8.44
CA PHE A 74 -5.41 3.76 -8.43
C PHE A 74 -4.66 4.97 -7.90
N THR A 75 -5.00 6.15 -8.42
CA THR A 75 -4.27 7.38 -8.10
C THR A 75 -4.46 7.72 -6.63
N TYR A 76 -5.67 7.54 -6.11
CA TYR A 76 -5.95 7.80 -4.71
C TYR A 76 -5.28 6.78 -3.78
N PHE A 77 -5.42 5.49 -4.07
CA PHE A 77 -4.85 4.45 -3.20
C PHE A 77 -3.32 4.44 -3.21
N GLN A 78 -2.69 4.69 -4.38
CA GLN A 78 -1.24 4.86 -4.47
C GLN A 78 -0.75 6.04 -3.61
N LYS A 79 -1.48 7.17 -3.59
CA LYS A 79 -1.15 8.30 -2.72
C LYS A 79 -1.22 7.95 -1.24
N ILE A 80 -2.17 7.10 -0.82
CA ILE A 80 -2.22 6.60 0.56
C ILE A 80 -0.94 5.82 0.88
N ILE A 81 -0.55 4.87 0.03
CA ILE A 81 0.68 4.08 0.19
C ILE A 81 1.91 4.99 0.31
N GLN A 82 2.06 5.94 -0.61
CA GLN A 82 3.18 6.89 -0.62
C GLN A 82 3.20 7.79 0.62
N THR A 83 2.02 8.21 1.09
CA THR A 83 1.90 9.02 2.32
C THR A 83 2.38 8.23 3.53
N LEU A 84 1.94 6.98 3.70
CA LEU A 84 2.38 6.11 4.80
C LEU A 84 3.88 5.81 4.73
N HIS A 85 4.42 5.60 3.54
CA HIS A 85 5.86 5.45 3.34
C HIS A 85 6.62 6.69 3.82
N LYS A 86 6.14 7.89 3.45
CA LYS A 86 6.77 9.15 3.87
C LYS A 86 6.62 9.39 5.38
N SER A 87 5.49 9.00 5.98
CA SER A 87 5.28 9.04 7.43
C SER A 87 6.33 8.21 8.15
N LEU A 88 6.57 6.96 7.73
CA LEU A 88 7.59 6.09 8.32
C LEU A 88 9.01 6.65 8.19
N GLU A 89 9.34 7.28 7.05
CA GLU A 89 10.62 7.97 6.88
C GLU A 89 10.80 9.11 7.88
N ILE A 90 9.76 9.93 8.06
CA ILE A 90 9.77 11.06 9.01
C ILE A 90 9.84 10.54 10.45
N GLU A 91 9.02 9.56 10.82
CA GLU A 91 9.04 8.91 12.13
C GLU A 91 10.42 8.35 12.46
N SER A 92 11.07 7.68 11.49
CA SER A 92 12.42 7.15 11.66
C SER A 92 13.44 8.26 11.92
N ARG A 93 13.32 9.41 11.25
CA ARG A 93 14.20 10.57 11.47
C ARG A 93 13.93 11.26 12.81
N ILE A 94 12.68 11.28 13.26
CA ILE A 94 12.32 11.80 14.59
C ILE A 94 12.91 10.88 15.67
N ALA A 95 12.86 9.57 15.48
CA ALA A 95 13.37 8.60 16.44
C ALA A 95 14.89 8.69 16.68
N THR A 96 15.66 9.30 15.77
CA THR A 96 17.11 9.53 15.93
C THR A 96 17.46 10.81 16.70
N ILE A 97 16.47 11.64 17.06
CA ILE A 97 16.72 12.88 17.79
C ILE A 97 17.07 12.54 19.24
N GLU A 98 18.27 12.90 19.67
CA GLU A 98 18.67 12.83 21.08
C GLU A 98 17.98 13.95 21.87
N LEU A 99 17.27 13.57 22.93
CA LEU A 99 16.67 14.51 23.87
C LEU A 99 17.70 14.80 24.96
N ILE A 100 18.04 16.08 25.11
CA ILE A 100 18.99 16.60 26.13
C ILE A 100 18.25 16.80 27.46
#